data_AF-A0A2G2R3C4-F1
#
_entry.id   AF-A0A2G2R3C4-F1
#
_cell.length_a   1.000
_cell.length_b   1.000
_cell.length_c   1.000
_cell.angle_alpha   90.00
_cell.angle_beta   90.00
_cell.angle_gamma   90.00
#
_symmetry.space_group_name_H-M   'P 1'
#
loop_
_entity.id
_entity.type
_entity.pdbx_description
1 polymer ?
#
loop_
_entity_poly.entity_id
_entity_poly.type
_entity_poly.pdbx_seq_one_letter_code
_entity_poly.pdbx_strand_id
1 'polypeptide(L)'
;MTDNTPPTQSEMMEDAVQDKELVFGWEEWVELPGLGLPAVRAKVDTGARSSSIHAFMIEPYGRGDKKRVRFGVHPVPERPDVVVFCTAELVDQREITSSNGETELRYIIRTPMRIGGQEWPIEISLTNRESMQYRMLIGRTALHDTIIVDPNLSCAQGKLSLDLYDELPKTKRRRSSLKIGILSREPNNYSTQRLAEAAEAKGHMAQIINTTQCYMNITSHRPEVHMGGKALEGFDVIIPRIGASVTFYGMAVVRQFEAMGVYSLNSAAAIGAARDKLYAHQLLARSGIGMPNTGFARSPKATNELIKFVGGAPLVIKLLEGTQGRGVVLAETKKAAESVIGAFQGLKANILVQEFIKEASGTDIRCFVMGNKVIASMKRQAEEGDFRSNLHRGGKAFKIRLTKEERATAVKAARVMGLSMAGVDLLRSDDGPKVLEVNSSPGLEGIESVTDKDIASLVIEYIEKHARAPKIFKPRRL
;
A
#
# COMPACT_ATOMS: atom_id res chain seq x y z
N MET A 1 -42.37 -49.08 -0.49
CA MET A 1 -41.30 -48.12 -0.11
C MET A 1 -40.05 -48.47 -0.90
N THR A 2 -39.95 -47.93 -2.11
CA THR A 2 -38.74 -47.87 -2.94
C THR A 2 -39.03 -46.76 -3.94
N ASP A 3 -38.60 -45.54 -3.63
CA ASP A 3 -38.77 -44.39 -4.51
C ASP A 3 -37.59 -44.36 -5.48
N ASN A 4 -37.83 -44.85 -6.70
CA ASN A 4 -36.91 -44.76 -7.84
C ASN A 4 -37.12 -43.39 -8.49
N THR A 5 -36.36 -42.39 -8.05
CA THR A 5 -36.26 -41.13 -8.78
C THR A 5 -34.99 -41.16 -9.64
N PRO A 6 -35.06 -40.94 -10.96
CA PRO A 6 -33.86 -40.79 -11.78
C PRO A 6 -33.10 -39.54 -11.33
N PRO A 7 -31.76 -39.55 -11.31
CA PRO A 7 -30.98 -38.38 -10.94
C PRO A 7 -31.28 -37.21 -11.89
N THR A 8 -31.36 -36.01 -11.33
CA THR A 8 -31.64 -34.77 -12.07
C THR A 8 -30.45 -34.37 -12.95
N GLN A 9 -30.68 -33.63 -14.03
CA GLN A 9 -29.61 -33.11 -14.91
C GLN A 9 -28.55 -32.28 -14.18
N SER A 10 -28.90 -31.70 -13.02
CA SER A 10 -27.95 -31.03 -12.11
C SER A 10 -27.06 -31.99 -11.32
N GLU A 11 -27.56 -33.18 -10.97
CA GLU A 11 -26.77 -34.24 -10.31
C GLU A 11 -25.91 -35.03 -11.30
N MET A 12 -26.21 -34.93 -12.60
CA MET A 12 -25.35 -35.45 -13.69
C MET A 12 -24.26 -34.46 -14.15
N MET A 13 -24.16 -33.28 -13.53
CA MET A 13 -23.20 -32.23 -13.94
C MET A 13 -22.05 -32.00 -12.94
N GLU A 14 -21.90 -32.82 -11.89
CA GLU A 14 -20.87 -32.64 -10.86
C GLU A 14 -19.63 -33.54 -10.96
N ASP A 15 -19.56 -34.54 -11.85
CA ASP A 15 -18.33 -35.36 -12.03
C ASP A 15 -18.12 -35.82 -13.48
N ALA A 16 -17.79 -34.85 -14.35
CA ALA A 16 -17.23 -35.15 -15.67
C ALA A 16 -16.03 -34.24 -15.97
N VAL A 17 -15.04 -34.24 -15.07
CA VAL A 17 -13.66 -34.06 -15.53
C VAL A 17 -13.36 -35.34 -16.30
N GLN A 18 -13.27 -35.23 -17.62
CA GLN A 18 -12.90 -36.33 -18.48
C GLN A 18 -11.45 -36.69 -18.12
N ASP A 19 -11.27 -37.65 -17.22
CA ASP A 19 -9.97 -38.13 -16.73
C ASP A 19 -9.20 -38.75 -17.89
N LYS A 20 -8.54 -37.87 -18.64
CA LYS A 20 -7.63 -38.26 -19.71
C LYS A 20 -6.39 -38.82 -19.02
N GLU A 21 -6.08 -40.07 -19.28
CA GLU A 21 -4.86 -40.71 -18.81
C GLU A 21 -3.64 -39.87 -19.22
N LEU A 22 -2.79 -39.53 -18.26
CA LEU A 22 -1.58 -38.74 -18.47
C LEU A 22 -0.36 -39.65 -18.35
N VAL A 23 0.53 -39.59 -19.34
CA VAL A 23 1.83 -40.25 -19.26
C VAL A 23 2.89 -39.21 -18.93
N PHE A 24 3.53 -39.34 -17.78
CA PHE A 24 4.66 -38.50 -17.37
C PHE A 24 5.96 -39.19 -17.70
N GLY A 25 6.95 -38.43 -18.16
CA GLY A 25 8.33 -38.84 -18.22
C GLY A 25 9.02 -38.79 -16.86
N TRP A 26 10.33 -39.06 -16.83
CA TRP A 26 11.15 -38.88 -15.62
C TRP A 26 11.37 -37.38 -15.28
N GLU A 27 11.14 -36.49 -16.25
CA GLU A 27 11.05 -35.04 -16.07
C GLU A 27 9.85 -34.47 -16.85
N GLU A 28 9.25 -33.42 -16.30
CA GLU A 28 8.12 -32.72 -16.91
C GLU A 28 8.24 -31.19 -16.78
N TRP A 29 7.54 -30.49 -17.67
CA TRP A 29 7.32 -29.06 -17.55
C TRP A 29 6.03 -28.75 -16.80
N VAL A 30 6.12 -27.87 -15.81
CA VAL A 30 5.05 -27.59 -14.86
C VAL A 30 4.69 -26.11 -14.87
N GLU A 31 3.39 -25.82 -14.96
CA GLU A 31 2.84 -24.51 -14.61
C GLU A 31 2.36 -24.53 -13.15
N LEU A 32 2.72 -23.50 -12.38
CA LEU A 32 2.15 -23.24 -11.04
C LEU A 32 1.42 -21.89 -11.08
N PRO A 33 0.20 -21.84 -11.66
CA PRO A 33 -0.51 -20.58 -11.90
C PRO A 33 -0.77 -19.80 -10.61
N GLY A 34 -1.03 -20.50 -9.49
CA GLY A 34 -1.23 -19.88 -8.17
C GLY A 34 0.02 -19.16 -7.63
N LEU A 35 1.21 -19.51 -8.12
CA LEU A 35 2.48 -18.88 -7.76
C LEU A 35 3.00 -17.91 -8.85
N GLY A 36 2.28 -17.76 -9.96
CA GLY A 36 2.75 -16.95 -11.09
C GLY A 36 4.00 -17.52 -11.76
N LEU A 37 4.21 -18.85 -11.69
CA LEU A 37 5.32 -19.53 -12.34
C LEU A 37 4.81 -20.24 -13.62
N PRO A 38 4.99 -19.63 -14.80
CA PRO A 38 4.48 -20.18 -16.06
C PRO A 38 5.30 -21.36 -16.60
N ALA A 39 6.50 -21.63 -16.09
CA ALA A 39 7.31 -22.77 -16.54
C ALA A 39 8.36 -23.16 -15.50
N VAL A 40 8.22 -24.33 -14.89
CA VAL A 40 9.24 -24.93 -14.03
C VAL A 40 9.55 -26.32 -14.53
N ARG A 41 10.84 -26.61 -14.78
CA ARG A 41 11.27 -27.98 -15.09
C ARG A 41 11.35 -28.77 -13.78
N ALA A 42 10.55 -29.82 -13.69
CA ALA A 42 10.45 -30.65 -12.50
C ALA A 42 10.88 -32.09 -12.79
N LYS A 43 11.57 -32.71 -11.83
CA LYS A 43 11.85 -34.14 -11.89
C LYS A 43 10.72 -34.90 -11.23
N VAL A 44 10.23 -35.95 -11.89
CA VAL A 44 9.28 -36.89 -11.29
C VAL A 44 10.06 -37.82 -10.36
N ASP A 45 9.71 -37.79 -9.07
CA ASP A 45 10.40 -38.55 -8.03
C ASP A 45 9.37 -39.37 -7.24
N THR A 46 9.09 -40.58 -7.74
CA THR A 46 8.19 -41.52 -7.08
C THR A 46 8.75 -42.06 -5.76
N GLY A 47 10.04 -41.87 -5.47
CA GLY A 47 10.62 -42.15 -4.15
C GLY A 47 10.21 -41.12 -3.11
N ALA A 48 10.05 -39.86 -3.52
CA ALA A 48 9.60 -38.79 -2.64
C ALA A 48 8.09 -38.91 -2.34
N ARG A 49 7.72 -38.82 -1.06
CA ARG A 49 6.31 -38.74 -0.67
C ARG A 49 5.68 -37.43 -1.13
N SER A 50 6.30 -36.30 -0.77
CA SER A 50 5.80 -34.96 -1.05
C SER A 50 6.60 -34.26 -2.15
N SER A 51 5.93 -33.36 -2.88
CA SER A 51 6.59 -32.46 -3.82
C SER A 51 7.42 -31.40 -3.08
N SER A 52 8.45 -30.87 -3.76
CA SER A 52 9.28 -29.79 -3.21
C SER A 52 9.64 -28.78 -4.29
N ILE A 53 9.81 -27.52 -3.91
CA ILE A 53 10.26 -26.46 -4.80
C ILE A 53 11.38 -25.64 -4.14
N HIS A 54 12.32 -25.18 -4.97
CA HIS A 54 13.33 -24.22 -4.58
C HIS A 54 12.65 -22.94 -4.08
N ALA A 55 12.97 -22.56 -2.85
CA ALA A 55 12.53 -21.33 -2.24
C ALA A 55 13.68 -20.69 -1.45
N PHE A 56 13.75 -19.36 -1.48
CA PHE A 56 14.67 -18.55 -0.68
C PHE A 56 13.92 -17.36 -0.06
N MET A 57 14.49 -16.75 0.99
CA MET A 57 13.81 -15.69 1.78
C MET A 57 12.37 -16.08 2.15
N ILE A 58 12.23 -17.23 2.82
CA ILE A 58 10.94 -17.76 3.26
C ILE A 58 10.50 -16.99 4.51
N GLU A 59 9.47 -16.16 4.37
CA GLU A 59 8.96 -15.24 5.39
C GLU A 59 7.49 -15.57 5.67
N PRO A 60 7.15 -16.28 6.77
CA PRO A 60 5.77 -16.45 7.19
C PRO A 60 5.17 -15.12 7.69
N TYR A 61 3.90 -14.88 7.38
CA TYR A 61 3.15 -13.69 7.81
C TYR A 61 1.65 -14.00 7.94
N GLY A 62 0.86 -13.00 8.35
CA GLY A 62 -0.58 -13.14 8.61
C GLY A 62 -0.92 -13.36 10.08
N ARG A 63 -2.19 -13.20 10.43
CA ARG A 63 -2.73 -13.29 11.81
C ARG A 63 -3.86 -14.31 11.89
N GLY A 64 -3.98 -14.98 13.05
CA GLY A 64 -5.01 -15.99 13.28
C GLY A 64 -4.88 -17.18 12.34
N ASP A 65 -5.99 -17.61 11.75
CA ASP A 65 -6.06 -18.78 10.86
C ASP A 65 -5.62 -18.48 9.42
N LYS A 66 -5.43 -17.20 9.05
CA LYS A 66 -4.98 -16.78 7.71
C LYS A 66 -3.47 -16.67 7.62
N LYS A 67 -2.75 -17.73 7.98
CA LYS A 67 -1.29 -17.77 7.85
C LYS A 67 -0.89 -17.90 6.39
N ARG A 68 0.06 -17.08 5.96
CA ARG A 68 0.62 -17.09 4.61
C ARG A 68 2.15 -17.12 4.69
N VAL A 69 2.78 -17.42 3.57
CA VAL A 69 4.24 -17.39 3.44
C VAL A 69 4.62 -16.67 2.16
N ARG A 70 5.58 -15.76 2.26
CA ARG A 70 6.25 -15.10 1.12
C ARG A 70 7.59 -15.77 0.90
N PHE A 71 7.95 -16.02 -0.36
CA PHE A 71 9.24 -16.62 -0.70
C PHE A 71 9.63 -16.25 -2.13
N GLY A 72 10.93 -16.19 -2.40
CA GLY A 72 11.47 -16.06 -3.75
C GLY A 72 11.72 -17.41 -4.38
N VAL A 73 11.58 -17.49 -5.70
CA VAL A 73 11.94 -18.64 -6.54
C VAL A 73 12.83 -18.17 -7.68
N HIS A 74 13.94 -18.88 -7.92
CA HIS A 74 14.71 -18.83 -9.15
C HIS A 74 14.26 -19.98 -10.07
N PRO A 75 13.26 -19.77 -10.96
CA PRO A 75 12.69 -20.86 -11.75
C PRO A 75 13.63 -21.37 -12.84
N VAL A 76 14.59 -20.54 -13.27
CA VAL A 76 15.56 -20.84 -14.32
C VAL A 76 16.95 -21.00 -13.72
N PRO A 77 17.48 -22.23 -13.56
CA PRO A 77 18.81 -22.46 -12.99
C PRO A 77 19.92 -21.65 -13.67
N GLU A 78 19.85 -21.52 -14.99
CA GLU A 78 20.87 -20.85 -15.82
C GLU A 78 20.73 -19.32 -15.82
N ARG A 79 19.65 -18.77 -15.26
CA ARG A 79 19.35 -17.32 -15.20
C ARG A 79 18.96 -16.90 -13.79
N PRO A 80 19.94 -16.73 -12.87
CA PRO A 80 19.68 -16.30 -11.50
C PRO A 80 19.13 -14.86 -11.39
N ASP A 81 19.17 -14.08 -12.48
CA ASP A 81 18.51 -12.77 -12.57
C ASP A 81 16.97 -12.88 -12.62
N VAL A 82 16.44 -14.03 -13.03
CA VAL A 82 15.00 -14.29 -13.06
C VAL A 82 14.55 -14.72 -11.67
N VAL A 83 13.93 -13.78 -10.95
CA VAL A 83 13.37 -14.00 -9.61
C VAL A 83 11.87 -13.77 -9.63
N VAL A 84 11.12 -14.71 -9.07
CA VAL A 84 9.67 -14.59 -8.85
C VAL A 84 9.38 -14.66 -7.36
N PHE A 85 8.83 -13.59 -6.78
CA PHE A 85 8.35 -13.62 -5.40
C PHE A 85 6.91 -14.08 -5.33
N CYS A 86 6.70 -15.19 -4.64
CA CYS A 86 5.43 -15.87 -4.50
C CYS A 86 4.85 -15.61 -3.11
N THR A 87 3.53 -15.69 -3.02
CA THR A 87 2.83 -15.90 -1.74
C THR A 87 1.83 -17.01 -1.87
N ALA A 88 1.76 -17.84 -0.83
CA ALA A 88 0.77 -18.89 -0.73
C ALA A 88 0.21 -18.95 0.69
N GLU A 89 -0.97 -19.56 0.81
CA GLU A 89 -1.49 -19.96 2.12
C GLU A 89 -0.57 -21.01 2.73
N LEU A 90 -0.30 -20.85 4.03
CA LEU A 90 0.49 -21.81 4.77
C LEU A 90 -0.45 -22.91 5.29
N VAL A 91 -0.30 -24.11 4.75
CA VAL A 91 -1.11 -25.28 5.12
C VAL A 91 -0.60 -25.87 6.42
N ASP A 92 0.72 -26.05 6.51
CA ASP A 92 1.34 -26.81 7.60
C ASP A 92 2.86 -26.53 7.69
N GLN A 93 3.49 -27.00 8.78
CA GLN A 93 4.93 -27.14 8.91
C GLN A 93 5.26 -28.59 9.23
N ARG A 94 6.11 -29.23 8.42
CA ARG A 94 6.45 -30.64 8.57
C ARG A 94 7.95 -30.85 8.58
N GLU A 95 8.42 -31.72 9.45
CA GLU A 95 9.79 -32.25 9.37
C GLU A 95 9.87 -33.19 8.16
N ILE A 96 10.81 -32.89 7.26
CA ILE A 96 11.01 -33.66 6.03
C ILE A 96 12.48 -34.08 5.99
N THR A 97 12.70 -35.40 5.96
CA THR A 97 14.01 -36.00 5.75
C THR A 97 14.27 -36.18 4.27
N SER A 98 15.37 -35.61 3.77
CA SER A 98 15.78 -35.81 2.38
C SER A 98 16.63 -37.06 2.19
N SER A 99 16.86 -37.46 0.94
CA SER A 99 17.55 -38.71 0.59
C SER A 99 19.01 -38.77 1.07
N ASN A 100 19.59 -37.63 1.47
CA ASN A 100 20.91 -37.54 2.08
C ASN A 100 20.89 -37.76 3.62
N GLY A 101 19.72 -38.01 4.21
CA GLY A 101 19.54 -38.23 5.65
C GLY A 101 19.33 -36.96 6.48
N GLU A 102 19.37 -35.77 5.88
CA GLU A 102 19.15 -34.51 6.59
C GLU A 102 17.65 -34.24 6.77
N THR A 103 17.26 -33.93 8.01
CA THR A 103 15.89 -33.54 8.37
C THR A 103 15.79 -32.03 8.54
N GLU A 104 14.80 -31.42 7.90
CA GLU A 104 14.53 -29.99 7.94
C GLU A 104 13.04 -29.73 8.22
N LEU A 105 12.72 -28.76 9.07
CA LEU A 105 11.36 -28.26 9.25
C LEU A 105 10.98 -27.36 8.07
N ARG A 106 10.04 -27.79 7.24
CA ARG A 106 9.65 -27.09 6.01
C ARG A 106 8.23 -26.58 6.06
N TYR A 107 8.03 -25.39 5.49
CA TYR A 107 6.70 -24.81 5.26
C TYR A 107 6.02 -25.55 4.09
N ILE A 108 4.75 -25.91 4.27
CA ILE A 108 3.93 -26.59 3.28
C ILE A 108 2.89 -25.62 2.75
N ILE A 109 2.84 -25.48 1.42
CA ILE A 109 1.86 -24.65 0.74
C ILE A 109 0.97 -25.51 -0.15
N ARG A 110 -0.24 -25.02 -0.44
CA ARG A 110 -1.12 -25.60 -1.45
C ARG A 110 -1.21 -24.69 -2.66
N THR A 111 -1.07 -25.24 -3.85
CA THR A 111 -1.19 -24.48 -5.10
C THR A 111 -1.67 -25.38 -6.24
N PRO A 112 -2.45 -24.87 -7.21
CA PRO A 112 -2.76 -25.62 -8.42
C PRO A 112 -1.49 -25.88 -9.23
N MET A 113 -1.31 -27.14 -9.64
CA MET A 113 -0.32 -27.58 -10.61
C MET A 113 -1.03 -27.87 -11.93
N ARG A 114 -0.44 -27.42 -13.04
CA ARG A 114 -0.96 -27.71 -14.38
C ARG A 114 0.11 -28.32 -15.28
N ILE A 115 -0.24 -29.46 -15.88
CA ILE A 115 0.58 -30.26 -16.80
C ILE A 115 -0.35 -30.89 -17.83
N GLY A 116 0.02 -30.90 -19.12
CA GLY A 116 -0.77 -31.57 -20.16
C GLY A 116 -2.19 -31.03 -20.36
N GLY A 117 -2.45 -29.78 -19.95
CA GLY A 117 -3.77 -29.16 -19.99
C GLY A 117 -4.71 -29.51 -18.83
N GLN A 118 -4.28 -30.35 -17.90
CA GLN A 118 -5.01 -30.67 -16.67
C GLN A 118 -4.48 -29.85 -15.49
N GLU A 119 -5.36 -29.49 -14.55
CA GLU A 119 -5.02 -28.68 -13.38
C GLU A 119 -5.63 -29.28 -12.11
N TRP A 120 -4.81 -29.51 -11.08
CA TRP A 120 -5.26 -30.03 -9.78
C TRP A 120 -4.42 -29.46 -8.63
N PRO A 121 -4.98 -29.36 -7.41
CA PRO A 121 -4.23 -28.85 -6.27
C PRO A 121 -3.17 -29.85 -5.78
N ILE A 122 -1.99 -29.35 -5.45
CA ILE A 122 -0.92 -30.13 -4.82
C ILE A 122 -0.37 -29.43 -3.58
N GLU A 123 0.18 -30.22 -2.67
CA GLU A 123 1.00 -29.72 -1.56
C GLU A 123 2.48 -29.71 -1.95
N ILE A 124 3.15 -28.58 -1.70
CA ILE A 124 4.56 -28.39 -2.00
C ILE A 124 5.30 -27.94 -0.75
N SER A 125 6.42 -28.60 -0.45
CA SER A 125 7.37 -28.15 0.57
C SER A 125 8.33 -27.09 0.03
N LEU A 126 8.51 -26.01 0.78
CA LEU A 126 9.47 -24.95 0.46
C LEU A 126 10.84 -25.29 1.06
N THR A 127 11.87 -25.36 0.23
CA THR A 127 13.24 -25.69 0.67
C THR A 127 14.30 -25.10 -0.27
N ASN A 128 15.52 -24.86 0.23
CA ASN A 128 16.58 -24.33 -0.61
C ASN A 128 17.21 -25.43 -1.49
N ARG A 129 16.82 -25.44 -2.77
CA ARG A 129 17.40 -26.33 -3.80
C ARG A 129 18.34 -25.62 -4.77
N GLU A 130 19.03 -24.56 -4.35
CA GLU A 130 19.86 -23.71 -5.24
C GLU A 130 20.99 -24.47 -5.94
N SER A 131 21.58 -25.47 -5.27
CA SER A 131 22.63 -26.33 -5.84
C SER A 131 22.10 -27.48 -6.71
N MET A 132 20.78 -27.69 -6.76
CA MET A 132 20.17 -28.81 -7.46
C MET A 132 19.82 -28.45 -8.91
N GLN A 133 20.02 -29.40 -9.83
CA GLN A 133 19.68 -29.24 -11.25
C GLN A 133 18.19 -28.94 -11.48
N TYR A 134 17.31 -29.59 -10.70
CA TYR A 134 15.86 -29.39 -10.76
C TYR A 134 15.39 -28.55 -9.59
N ARG A 135 14.75 -27.42 -9.93
CA ARG A 135 14.14 -26.50 -8.95
C ARG A 135 12.87 -27.07 -8.34
N MET A 136 12.28 -28.11 -8.93
CA MET A 136 11.09 -28.76 -8.39
C MET A 136 11.19 -30.29 -8.49
N LEU A 137 10.62 -30.97 -7.50
CA LEU A 137 10.31 -32.40 -7.54
C LEU A 137 8.80 -32.60 -7.49
N ILE A 138 8.31 -33.52 -8.31
CA ILE A 138 6.94 -34.04 -8.24
C ILE A 138 6.99 -35.33 -7.43
N GLY A 139 6.49 -35.29 -6.20
CA GLY A 139 6.39 -36.47 -5.33
C GLY A 139 5.09 -37.24 -5.56
N ARG A 140 4.99 -38.44 -4.97
CA ARG A 140 3.84 -39.34 -5.16
C ARG A 140 2.48 -38.72 -4.82
N THR A 141 2.38 -37.87 -3.79
CA THR A 141 1.10 -37.26 -3.43
C THR A 141 0.57 -36.25 -4.46
N ALA A 142 1.40 -35.85 -5.43
CA ALA A 142 0.98 -35.00 -6.54
C ALA A 142 0.52 -35.80 -7.77
N LEU A 143 0.71 -37.12 -7.76
CA LEU A 143 0.29 -38.03 -8.83
C LEU A 143 -1.03 -38.69 -8.42
N HIS A 144 -2.12 -38.43 -9.15
CA HIS A 144 -3.39 -39.13 -8.96
C HIS A 144 -3.45 -40.40 -9.82
N ASP A 145 -4.48 -41.22 -9.60
CA ASP A 145 -4.54 -42.62 -10.04
C ASP A 145 -4.52 -42.83 -11.57
N THR A 146 -4.77 -41.77 -12.35
CA THR A 146 -4.78 -41.79 -13.82
C THR A 146 -3.47 -41.31 -14.45
N ILE A 147 -2.42 -41.08 -13.64
CA ILE A 147 -1.09 -40.71 -14.11
C ILE A 147 -0.16 -41.94 -14.14
N ILE A 148 0.39 -42.25 -15.31
CA ILE A 148 1.43 -43.25 -15.52
C ILE A 148 2.79 -42.58 -15.65
N VAL A 149 3.81 -43.09 -14.97
CA VAL A 149 5.20 -42.61 -15.12
C VAL A 149 5.99 -43.59 -16.00
N ASP A 150 6.41 -43.15 -17.19
CA ASP A 150 7.35 -43.87 -18.04
C ASP A 150 8.76 -43.29 -17.88
N PRO A 151 9.69 -44.03 -17.25
CA PRO A 151 11.05 -43.54 -17.00
C PRO A 151 11.87 -43.36 -18.28
N ASN A 152 11.43 -43.87 -19.43
CA ASN A 152 12.13 -43.71 -20.71
C ASN A 152 11.74 -42.45 -21.47
N LEU A 153 10.69 -41.75 -21.03
CA LEU A 153 10.24 -40.50 -21.64
C LEU A 153 10.74 -39.29 -20.85
N SER A 154 10.92 -38.17 -21.55
CA SER A 154 11.16 -36.84 -20.96
C SER A 154 10.18 -35.86 -21.59
N CYS A 155 9.56 -35.01 -20.77
CA CYS A 155 8.59 -33.99 -21.20
C CYS A 155 7.46 -34.60 -22.04
N ALA A 156 6.87 -35.71 -21.57
CA ALA A 156 5.85 -36.45 -22.30
C ALA A 156 4.57 -35.62 -22.50
N GLN A 157 4.36 -34.60 -21.65
CA GLN A 157 3.24 -33.66 -21.75
C GLN A 157 3.59 -32.36 -22.51
N GLY A 158 4.72 -32.35 -23.22
CA GLY A 158 5.19 -31.21 -23.99
C GLY A 158 6.21 -30.36 -23.24
N LYS A 159 6.77 -29.38 -23.95
CA LYS A 159 7.76 -28.45 -23.42
C LYS A 159 7.18 -27.05 -23.29
N LEU A 160 7.42 -26.42 -22.16
CA LEU A 160 7.17 -24.99 -21.97
C LEU A 160 8.44 -24.21 -22.28
N SER A 161 8.28 -22.97 -22.75
CA SER A 161 9.43 -22.09 -23.01
C SER A 161 9.77 -21.27 -21.76
N LEU A 162 11.07 -21.16 -21.47
CA LEU A 162 11.56 -20.23 -20.44
C LEU A 162 11.47 -18.76 -20.87
N ASP A 163 11.32 -18.50 -22.17
CA ASP A 163 11.09 -17.15 -22.70
C ASP A 163 9.76 -16.56 -22.21
N LEU A 164 8.84 -17.40 -21.73
CA LEU A 164 7.61 -16.96 -21.05
C LEU A 164 7.94 -16.02 -19.88
N TYR A 165 9.09 -16.17 -19.22
CA TYR A 165 9.51 -15.24 -18.17
C TYR A 165 9.87 -13.85 -18.72
N ASP A 166 10.28 -13.72 -19.98
CA ASP A 166 10.57 -12.46 -20.67
C ASP A 166 9.34 -11.82 -21.29
N GLU A 167 8.39 -12.62 -21.75
CA GLU A 167 7.12 -12.19 -22.33
C GLU A 167 6.08 -11.77 -21.28
N LEU A 168 6.25 -12.17 -20.01
CA LEU A 168 5.42 -11.67 -18.92
C LEU A 168 5.45 -10.12 -18.95
N PRO A 169 4.29 -9.44 -19.14
CA PRO A 169 4.22 -8.00 -19.09
C PRO A 169 5.00 -7.48 -17.88
N LYS A 170 5.76 -6.38 -18.02
CA LYS A 170 6.44 -5.76 -16.84
C LYS A 170 5.49 -5.53 -15.66
N THR A 171 4.19 -5.42 -15.94
CA THR A 171 3.08 -5.34 -14.98
C THR A 171 2.62 -6.69 -14.40
N LYS A 172 2.76 -7.82 -15.12
CA LYS A 172 2.54 -9.19 -14.60
C LYS A 172 3.77 -9.78 -13.91
N ARG A 173 5.01 -9.42 -14.33
CA ARG A 173 6.25 -9.60 -13.54
C ARG A 173 6.16 -8.97 -12.15
N ARG A 174 5.27 -7.97 -11.98
CA ARG A 174 5.00 -7.21 -10.75
C ARG A 174 3.87 -7.76 -9.87
N ARG A 175 3.29 -8.92 -10.20
CA ARG A 175 2.54 -9.71 -9.22
C ARG A 175 3.46 -10.42 -8.20
N SER A 176 4.72 -9.98 -8.09
CA SER A 176 5.53 -10.25 -6.91
C SER A 176 4.80 -9.75 -5.68
N SER A 177 4.55 -10.63 -4.72
CA SER A 177 4.04 -10.20 -3.40
C SER A 177 4.97 -9.14 -2.81
N LEU A 178 4.47 -7.91 -2.71
CA LEU A 178 5.20 -6.81 -2.09
C LEU A 178 5.27 -7.00 -0.58
N LYS A 179 6.38 -6.62 0.03
CA LYS A 179 6.50 -6.41 1.47
C LYS A 179 6.30 -4.92 1.77
N ILE A 180 5.15 -4.60 2.36
CA ILE A 180 4.66 -3.23 2.59
C ILE A 180 4.77 -2.89 4.07
N GLY A 181 5.55 -1.86 4.40
CA GLY A 181 5.67 -1.31 5.74
C GLY A 181 4.73 -0.13 5.96
N ILE A 182 3.79 -0.22 6.89
CA ILE A 182 2.89 0.90 7.23
C ILE A 182 3.44 1.60 8.47
N LEU A 183 4.05 2.77 8.28
CA LEU A 183 4.65 3.53 9.39
C LEU A 183 3.54 4.25 10.16
N SER A 184 3.24 3.80 11.37
CA SER A 184 2.17 4.38 12.20
C SER A 184 2.45 4.19 13.69
N ARG A 185 2.10 5.19 14.51
CA ARG A 185 2.08 5.06 15.98
C ARG A 185 0.78 4.46 16.51
N GLU A 186 -0.25 4.41 15.66
CA GLU A 186 -1.59 3.94 16.01
C GLU A 186 -1.89 2.69 15.19
N PRO A 187 -1.41 1.51 15.61
CA PRO A 187 -1.59 0.28 14.86
C PRO A 187 -3.08 -0.04 14.70
N ASN A 188 -3.91 0.25 15.69
CA ASN A 188 -5.33 -0.09 15.69
C ASN A 188 -6.23 0.99 15.06
N ASN A 189 -5.64 2.08 14.53
CA ASN A 189 -6.42 3.09 13.81
C ASN A 189 -7.06 2.48 12.56
N TYR A 190 -8.33 2.80 12.30
CA TYR A 190 -9.09 2.30 11.14
C TYR A 190 -8.31 2.39 9.83
N SER A 191 -7.70 3.55 9.55
CA SER A 191 -6.97 3.77 8.29
C SER A 191 -5.73 2.88 8.17
N THR A 192 -5.03 2.64 9.29
CA THR A 192 -3.85 1.78 9.34
C THR A 192 -4.24 0.33 9.08
N GLN A 193 -5.30 -0.15 9.75
CA GLN A 193 -5.80 -1.52 9.60
C GLN A 193 -6.33 -1.78 8.20
N ARG A 194 -7.17 -0.89 7.66
CA ARG A 194 -7.71 -1.00 6.30
C ARG A 194 -6.63 -1.11 5.22
N LEU A 195 -5.53 -0.35 5.35
CA LEU A 195 -4.40 -0.46 4.43
C LEU A 195 -3.68 -1.81 4.54
N ALA A 196 -3.51 -2.33 5.76
CA ALA A 196 -2.91 -3.65 5.97
C ALA A 196 -3.79 -4.77 5.40
N GLU A 197 -5.08 -4.75 5.73
CA GLU A 197 -6.07 -5.71 5.24
C GLU A 197 -6.18 -5.69 3.71
N ALA A 198 -6.24 -4.51 3.09
CA ALA A 198 -6.30 -4.38 1.63
C ALA A 198 -5.03 -4.91 0.94
N ALA A 199 -3.87 -4.72 1.56
CA ALA A 199 -2.61 -5.29 1.07
C ALA A 199 -2.62 -6.82 1.17
N GLU A 200 -3.00 -7.37 2.33
CA GLU A 200 -3.08 -8.82 2.54
C GLU A 200 -4.11 -9.50 1.62
N ALA A 201 -5.28 -8.88 1.44
CA ALA A 201 -6.33 -9.34 0.52
C ALA A 201 -5.87 -9.39 -0.94
N LYS A 202 -4.93 -8.52 -1.33
CA LYS A 202 -4.32 -8.50 -2.68
C LYS A 202 -3.07 -9.39 -2.81
N GLY A 203 -2.71 -10.16 -1.78
CA GLY A 203 -1.56 -11.06 -1.85
C GLY A 203 -0.23 -10.40 -1.52
N HIS A 204 -0.23 -9.35 -0.71
CA HIS A 204 0.99 -8.70 -0.22
C HIS A 204 1.19 -8.95 1.27
N MET A 205 2.44 -8.87 1.71
CA MET A 205 2.76 -8.85 3.13
C MET A 205 2.61 -7.42 3.64
N ALA A 206 1.84 -7.22 4.70
CA ALA A 206 1.73 -5.94 5.40
C ALA A 206 2.34 -6.03 6.80
N GLN A 207 3.22 -5.08 7.13
CA GLN A 207 3.77 -4.95 8.47
C GLN A 207 3.55 -3.53 8.98
N ILE A 208 2.82 -3.39 10.09
CA ILE A 208 2.69 -2.10 10.77
C ILE A 208 3.94 -1.88 11.61
N ILE A 209 4.61 -0.75 11.40
CA ILE A 209 5.89 -0.41 12.02
C ILE A 209 5.69 0.83 12.88
N ASN A 210 6.00 0.73 14.18
CA ASN A 210 5.93 1.88 15.06
C ASN A 210 7.08 2.84 14.76
N THR A 211 6.74 3.98 14.16
CA THR A 211 7.72 4.95 13.66
C THR A 211 8.65 5.47 14.77
N THR A 212 8.16 5.64 16.00
CA THR A 212 8.97 6.18 17.11
C THR A 212 9.84 5.13 17.79
N GLN A 213 9.63 3.84 17.49
CA GLN A 213 10.50 2.75 17.96
C GLN A 213 11.60 2.42 16.95
N CYS A 214 11.57 3.02 15.77
CA CYS A 214 12.62 2.87 14.77
C CYS A 214 13.87 3.63 15.22
N TYR A 215 15.04 3.07 14.98
CA TYR A 215 16.34 3.75 15.04
C TYR A 215 17.15 3.38 13.81
N MET A 216 18.17 4.16 13.45
CA MET A 216 18.77 4.10 12.11
C MET A 216 20.28 4.01 12.21
N ASN A 217 20.87 3.19 11.34
CA ASN A 217 22.31 3.21 11.09
C ASN A 217 22.56 4.00 9.80
N ILE A 218 23.15 5.19 9.93
CA ILE A 218 23.35 6.12 8.80
C ILE A 218 24.76 5.92 8.26
N THR A 219 24.87 5.08 7.23
CA THR A 219 26.15 4.80 6.55
C THR A 219 26.01 4.95 5.04
N SER A 220 27.13 5.14 4.35
CA SER A 220 27.17 5.28 2.89
C SER A 220 27.07 3.94 2.15
N HIS A 221 27.40 2.82 2.79
CA HIS A 221 27.52 1.50 2.15
C HIS A 221 26.39 0.53 2.52
N ARG A 222 25.67 0.77 3.63
CA ARG A 222 24.53 -0.05 4.06
C ARG A 222 23.64 0.77 5.01
N PRO A 223 22.82 1.71 4.50
CA PRO A 223 21.86 2.42 5.33
C PRO A 223 20.82 1.43 5.85
N GLU A 224 20.46 1.52 7.13
CA GLU A 224 19.49 0.60 7.74
C GLU A 224 18.52 1.34 8.65
N VAL A 225 17.32 0.77 8.77
CA VAL A 225 16.34 1.07 9.82
C VAL A 225 16.22 -0.18 10.69
N HIS A 226 16.17 0.00 12.00
CA HIS A 226 16.07 -1.07 12.99
C HIS A 226 14.88 -0.83 13.92
N MET A 227 14.30 -1.89 14.46
CA MET A 227 13.27 -1.85 15.49
C MET A 227 13.36 -3.11 16.36
N GLY A 228 13.34 -2.94 17.69
CA GLY A 228 13.39 -4.08 18.62
C GLY A 228 14.63 -4.97 18.48
N GLY A 229 15.80 -4.38 18.21
CA GLY A 229 17.06 -5.12 18.06
C GLY A 229 17.30 -5.75 16.69
N LYS A 230 16.37 -5.58 15.73
CA LYS A 230 16.46 -6.22 14.40
C LYS A 230 16.39 -5.18 13.28
N ALA A 231 17.15 -5.44 12.21
CA ALA A 231 17.07 -4.66 10.98
C ALA A 231 15.72 -4.91 10.27
N LEU A 232 15.13 -3.83 9.76
CA LEU A 232 13.91 -3.83 8.97
C LEU A 232 14.26 -3.97 7.48
N GLU A 233 14.48 -5.21 7.06
CA GLU A 233 14.96 -5.53 5.70
C GLU A 233 13.86 -6.02 4.76
N GLY A 234 14.13 -5.94 3.46
CA GLY A 234 13.31 -6.55 2.41
C GLY A 234 12.01 -5.82 2.07
N PHE A 235 11.78 -4.62 2.59
CA PHE A 235 10.61 -3.82 2.24
C PHE A 235 10.69 -3.30 0.81
N ASP A 236 9.62 -3.53 0.04
CA ASP A 236 9.47 -2.96 -1.29
C ASP A 236 8.87 -1.54 -1.22
N VAL A 237 7.98 -1.34 -0.23
CA VAL A 237 7.18 -0.13 -0.09
C VAL A 237 7.04 0.26 1.37
N ILE A 238 7.05 1.55 1.66
CA ILE A 238 6.52 2.12 2.89
C ILE A 238 5.33 3.06 2.63
N ILE A 239 4.32 2.99 3.49
CA ILE A 239 3.17 3.91 3.53
C ILE A 239 3.25 4.72 4.83
N PRO A 240 3.77 5.97 4.79
CA PRO A 240 3.90 6.78 5.99
C PRO A 240 2.57 7.36 6.45
N ARG A 241 2.13 6.97 7.64
CA ARG A 241 0.97 7.54 8.36
C ARG A 241 1.45 8.41 9.51
N ILE A 242 2.32 9.37 9.19
CA ILE A 242 3.06 10.17 10.17
C ILE A 242 2.15 11.19 10.85
N GLY A 243 1.91 10.98 12.14
CA GLY A 243 1.19 11.94 13.01
C GLY A 243 1.96 13.25 13.16
N ALA A 244 1.24 14.35 13.25
CA ALA A 244 1.84 15.68 13.25
C ALA A 244 2.76 15.96 14.46
N SER A 245 2.52 15.30 15.61
CA SER A 245 3.37 15.39 16.81
C SER A 245 4.77 14.79 16.67
N VAL A 246 5.02 14.00 15.62
CA VAL A 246 6.31 13.32 15.38
C VAL A 246 6.82 13.58 13.96
N THR A 247 6.38 14.67 13.32
CA THR A 247 6.69 14.97 11.92
C THR A 247 8.19 14.94 11.63
N PHE A 248 9.01 15.58 12.46
CA PHE A 248 10.46 15.63 12.27
C PHE A 248 11.09 14.23 12.25
N TYR A 249 10.84 13.43 13.30
CA TYR A 249 11.42 12.09 13.42
C TYR A 249 10.82 11.11 12.40
N GLY A 250 9.50 11.19 12.18
CA GLY A 250 8.82 10.36 11.19
C GLY A 250 9.33 10.61 9.78
N MET A 251 9.58 11.86 9.40
CA MET A 251 10.24 12.18 8.13
C MET A 251 11.67 11.65 8.07
N ALA A 252 12.42 11.63 9.18
CA ALA A 252 13.76 11.05 9.21
C ALA A 252 13.75 9.54 8.91
N VAL A 253 12.82 8.80 9.52
CA VAL A 253 12.61 7.37 9.24
C VAL A 253 12.22 7.14 7.78
N VAL A 254 11.32 7.96 7.23
CA VAL A 254 10.94 7.87 5.80
C VAL A 254 12.14 8.10 4.89
N ARG A 255 12.95 9.15 5.13
CA ARG A 255 14.17 9.41 4.34
C ARG A 255 15.15 8.26 4.41
N GLN A 256 15.24 7.57 5.54
CA GLN A 256 16.14 6.43 5.67
C GLN A 256 15.67 5.24 4.82
N PHE A 257 14.37 4.94 4.81
CA PHE A 257 13.81 3.94 3.89
C PHE A 257 14.00 4.35 2.42
N GLU A 258 13.85 5.64 2.08
CA GLU A 258 14.15 6.15 0.73
C GLU A 258 15.64 5.93 0.38
N ALA A 259 16.56 6.18 1.32
CA ALA A 259 18.00 5.93 1.13
C ALA A 259 18.34 4.44 0.97
N MET A 260 17.53 3.56 1.55
CA MET A 260 17.58 2.10 1.35
C MET A 260 17.00 1.66 -0.01
N GLY A 261 16.48 2.59 -0.83
CA GLY A 261 15.89 2.30 -2.12
C GLY A 261 14.44 1.79 -2.05
N VAL A 262 13.79 1.92 -0.89
CA VAL A 262 12.39 1.53 -0.68
C VAL A 262 11.46 2.61 -1.24
N TYR A 263 10.41 2.22 -1.95
CA TYR A 263 9.43 3.16 -2.49
C TYR A 263 8.55 3.73 -1.36
N SER A 264 8.38 5.06 -1.28
CA SER A 264 7.57 5.70 -0.25
C SER A 264 6.33 6.40 -0.80
N LEU A 265 5.16 6.09 -0.22
CA LEU A 265 3.88 6.73 -0.53
C LEU A 265 3.30 7.46 0.69
N ASN A 266 3.60 8.74 0.95
CA ASN A 266 4.34 9.72 0.14
C ASN A 266 5.82 9.84 0.54
N SER A 267 6.60 10.61 -0.23
CA SER A 267 7.99 10.91 0.12
C SER A 267 8.12 11.82 1.34
N ALA A 268 9.26 11.76 2.02
CA ALA A 268 9.53 12.63 3.18
C ALA A 268 9.47 14.12 2.82
N ALA A 269 9.95 14.49 1.63
CA ALA A 269 9.92 15.86 1.13
C ALA A 269 8.48 16.36 0.92
N ALA A 270 7.61 15.55 0.31
CA ALA A 270 6.21 15.90 0.08
C ALA A 270 5.41 15.96 1.40
N ILE A 271 5.70 15.06 2.35
CA ILE A 271 5.13 15.11 3.70
C ILE A 271 5.51 16.41 4.40
N GLY A 272 6.80 16.78 4.36
CA GLY A 272 7.29 18.03 4.94
C GLY A 272 6.63 19.25 4.32
N ALA A 273 6.52 19.27 2.98
CA ALA A 273 5.87 20.36 2.26
C ALA A 273 4.42 20.58 2.71
N ALA A 274 3.66 19.50 2.88
CA ALA A 274 2.27 19.55 3.32
C ALA A 274 2.08 19.91 4.81
N ARG A 275 3.10 19.66 5.64
CA ARG A 275 3.04 19.94 7.09
C ARG A 275 3.35 21.40 7.40
N ASP A 276 4.23 22.02 6.63
CA ASP A 276 4.50 23.45 6.71
C ASP A 276 3.41 24.24 5.97
N LYS A 277 2.46 24.79 6.72
CA LYS A 277 1.34 25.55 6.15
C LYS A 277 1.80 26.80 5.39
N LEU A 278 2.86 27.48 5.84
CA LEU A 278 3.36 28.67 5.15
C LEU A 278 3.95 28.27 3.80
N TYR A 279 4.84 27.28 3.81
CA TYR A 279 5.45 26.78 2.59
C TYR A 279 4.41 26.18 1.63
N ALA A 280 3.43 25.42 2.13
CA ALA A 280 2.32 24.93 1.34
C ALA A 280 1.53 26.06 0.66
N HIS A 281 1.17 27.12 1.39
CA HIS A 281 0.48 28.28 0.80
C HIS A 281 1.35 28.96 -0.25
N GLN A 282 2.65 29.15 0.00
CA GLN A 282 3.56 29.75 -0.98
C GLN A 282 3.67 28.93 -2.26
N LEU A 283 3.73 27.59 -2.17
CA LEU A 283 3.75 26.69 -3.32
C LEU A 283 2.45 26.75 -4.13
N LEU A 284 1.31 26.74 -3.45
CA LEU A 284 -0.01 26.82 -4.09
C LEU A 284 -0.20 28.18 -4.78
N ALA A 285 0.15 29.28 -4.11
CA ALA A 285 0.07 30.64 -4.66
C ALA A 285 0.94 30.79 -5.90
N ARG A 286 2.21 30.35 -5.83
CA ARG A 286 3.14 30.39 -6.98
C ARG A 286 2.61 29.60 -8.19
N SER A 287 1.78 28.60 -7.95
CA SER A 287 1.21 27.75 -8.99
C SER A 287 -0.14 28.27 -9.52
N GLY A 288 -0.59 29.45 -9.09
CA GLY A 288 -1.86 30.04 -9.47
C GLY A 288 -3.04 29.16 -9.07
N ILE A 289 -3.02 28.60 -7.86
CA ILE A 289 -4.13 27.84 -7.30
C ILE A 289 -4.91 28.77 -6.37
N GLY A 290 -6.24 28.83 -6.58
CA GLY A 290 -7.12 29.63 -5.75
C GLY A 290 -7.03 29.20 -4.28
N MET A 291 -6.87 30.17 -3.39
CA MET A 291 -6.88 30.03 -1.94
C MET A 291 -7.56 31.26 -1.35
N PRO A 292 -8.13 31.19 -0.15
CA PRO A 292 -8.60 32.40 0.53
C PRO A 292 -7.42 33.36 0.72
N ASN A 293 -7.66 34.66 0.62
CA ASN A 293 -6.58 35.63 0.78
C ASN A 293 -5.94 35.47 2.17
N THR A 294 -4.61 35.34 2.22
CA THR A 294 -3.90 34.86 3.41
C THR A 294 -2.69 35.73 3.73
N GLY A 295 -2.69 36.33 4.92
CA GLY A 295 -1.54 37.00 5.52
C GLY A 295 -0.83 36.10 6.53
N PHE A 296 0.50 36.12 6.52
CA PHE A 296 1.33 35.45 7.52
C PHE A 296 2.12 36.46 8.32
N ALA A 297 2.19 36.25 9.63
CA ALA A 297 2.99 37.09 10.51
C ALA A 297 3.56 36.32 11.69
N ARG A 298 4.73 36.77 12.15
CA ARG A 298 5.32 36.40 13.43
C ARG A 298 5.39 37.64 14.30
N SER A 299 4.66 37.64 15.41
CA SER A 299 4.59 38.77 16.35
C SER A 299 4.36 40.14 15.66
N PRO A 300 3.29 40.33 14.88
CA PRO A 300 3.11 41.54 14.09
C PRO A 300 2.86 42.78 14.96
N LYS A 301 3.80 43.72 15.07
CA LYS A 301 3.49 45.05 15.63
C LYS A 301 2.43 45.81 14.81
N ALA A 302 2.26 45.44 13.54
CA ALA A 302 1.33 46.04 12.59
C ALA A 302 0.06 45.19 12.36
N THR A 303 -0.67 44.84 13.43
CA THR A 303 -1.93 44.08 13.38
C THR A 303 -2.95 44.64 12.40
N ASN A 304 -3.08 45.98 12.36
CA ASN A 304 -4.01 46.67 11.47
C ASN A 304 -3.76 46.41 9.99
N GLU A 305 -2.49 46.42 9.57
CA GLU A 305 -2.13 46.18 8.17
C GLU A 305 -2.37 44.71 7.78
N LEU A 306 -2.10 43.78 8.71
CA LEU A 306 -2.38 42.36 8.47
C LEU A 306 -3.87 42.08 8.28
N ILE A 307 -4.75 42.77 9.03
CA ILE A 307 -6.20 42.68 8.86
C ILE A 307 -6.64 43.27 7.51
N LYS A 308 -6.06 44.41 7.11
CA LYS A 308 -6.35 45.03 5.81
C LYS A 308 -5.91 44.17 4.63
N PHE A 309 -4.75 43.50 4.73
CA PHE A 309 -4.26 42.61 3.67
C PHE A 309 -5.24 41.53 3.28
N VAL A 310 -6.04 41.03 4.22
CA VAL A 310 -7.04 39.97 3.98
C VAL A 310 -8.46 40.51 3.73
N GLY A 311 -8.62 41.83 3.57
CA GLY A 311 -9.92 42.45 3.26
C GLY A 311 -10.75 42.88 4.47
N GLY A 312 -10.21 42.80 5.70
CA GLY A 312 -10.93 43.18 6.92
C GLY A 312 -11.68 42.02 7.59
N ALA A 313 -12.55 42.34 8.54
CA ALA A 313 -13.37 41.36 9.25
C ALA A 313 -14.72 41.13 8.53
N PRO A 314 -15.31 39.92 8.62
CA PRO A 314 -14.84 38.76 9.40
C PRO A 314 -13.62 38.06 8.77
N LEU A 315 -12.75 37.51 9.62
CA LEU A 315 -11.53 36.82 9.21
C LEU A 315 -11.22 35.64 10.12
N VAL A 316 -10.43 34.69 9.61
CA VAL A 316 -9.99 33.49 10.33
C VAL A 316 -8.54 33.63 10.77
N ILE A 317 -8.26 33.39 12.04
CA ILE A 317 -6.91 33.38 12.61
C ILE A 317 -6.55 31.93 12.94
N LYS A 318 -5.44 31.45 12.40
CA LYS A 318 -4.91 30.10 12.60
C LYS A 318 -3.54 30.15 13.24
N LEU A 319 -3.36 29.44 14.34
CA LEU A 319 -2.05 29.13 14.89
C LEU A 319 -1.36 28.07 14.02
N LEU A 320 -0.09 28.30 13.71
CA LEU A 320 0.72 27.31 12.99
C LEU A 320 1.20 26.18 13.91
N GLU A 321 1.29 26.46 15.21
CA GLU A 321 1.62 25.49 16.25
C GLU A 321 0.34 24.80 16.74
N GLY A 322 0.23 23.49 16.50
CA GLY A 322 -0.91 22.67 16.92
C GLY A 322 -1.55 21.83 15.81
N THR A 323 -2.39 20.87 16.20
CA THR A 323 -3.06 19.91 15.31
C THR A 323 -4.58 19.89 15.57
N GLN A 324 -5.38 19.45 14.60
CA GLN A 324 -6.83 19.19 14.77
C GLN A 324 -7.70 20.42 15.10
N GLY A 325 -7.43 21.57 14.49
CA GLY A 325 -8.31 22.75 14.62
C GLY A 325 -8.32 23.42 15.99
N ARG A 326 -7.46 23.00 16.94
CA ARG A 326 -7.12 23.79 18.13
C ARG A 326 -6.25 24.96 17.66
N GLY A 327 -6.70 26.19 17.92
CA GLY A 327 -6.05 27.41 17.42
C GLY A 327 -6.58 27.95 16.10
N VAL A 328 -7.80 27.57 15.67
CA VAL A 328 -8.52 28.23 14.57
C VAL A 328 -9.69 29.02 15.16
N VAL A 329 -9.65 30.34 14.98
CA VAL A 329 -10.60 31.31 15.56
C VAL A 329 -11.21 32.14 14.44
N LEU A 330 -12.54 32.29 14.45
CA LEU A 330 -13.24 33.28 13.62
C LEU A 330 -13.34 34.58 14.42
N ALA A 331 -12.85 35.67 13.85
CA ALA A 331 -13.03 37.00 14.39
C ALA A 331 -14.04 37.76 13.53
N GLU A 332 -15.25 37.92 14.05
CA GLU A 332 -16.36 38.56 13.31
C GLU A 332 -16.17 40.07 13.13
N THR A 333 -15.45 40.69 14.07
CA THR A 333 -15.19 42.14 14.07
C THR A 333 -13.70 42.44 14.07
N LYS A 334 -13.33 43.63 13.58
CA LYS A 334 -11.95 44.11 13.60
C LYS A 334 -11.37 44.11 15.02
N LYS A 335 -12.14 44.58 16.02
CA LYS A 335 -11.73 44.60 17.43
C LYS A 335 -11.46 43.19 17.96
N ALA A 336 -12.31 42.21 17.62
CA ALA A 336 -12.07 40.83 18.00
C ALA A 336 -10.78 40.28 17.37
N ALA A 337 -10.53 40.58 16.10
CA ALA A 337 -9.30 40.17 15.41
C ALA A 337 -8.06 40.80 16.05
N GLU A 338 -8.10 42.10 16.36
CA GLU A 338 -7.02 42.82 17.06
C GLU A 338 -6.71 42.19 18.42
N SER A 339 -7.74 41.89 19.22
CA SER A 339 -7.59 41.24 20.53
C SER A 339 -6.95 39.86 20.44
N VAL A 340 -7.40 39.02 19.49
CA VAL A 340 -6.88 37.66 19.32
C VAL A 340 -5.43 37.69 18.82
N ILE A 341 -5.13 38.55 17.83
CA ILE A 341 -3.76 38.72 17.32
C ILE A 341 -2.84 39.26 18.42
N GLY A 342 -3.30 40.24 19.20
CA GLY A 342 -2.55 40.80 20.34
C GLY A 342 -2.25 39.75 21.42
N ALA A 343 -3.23 38.90 21.75
CA ALA A 343 -3.01 37.79 22.68
C ALA A 343 -1.93 36.83 22.19
N PHE A 344 -1.92 36.49 20.89
CA PHE A 344 -0.91 35.59 20.31
C PHE A 344 0.48 36.22 20.16
N GLN A 345 0.58 37.56 20.07
CA GLN A 345 1.88 38.25 20.07
C GLN A 345 2.65 38.00 21.37
N GLY A 346 1.97 38.04 22.52
CA GLY A 346 2.59 37.78 23.82
C GLY A 346 3.20 36.37 23.93
N LEU A 347 2.67 35.43 23.16
CA LEU A 347 3.15 34.04 23.09
C LEU A 347 4.26 33.82 22.05
N LYS A 348 4.66 34.86 21.30
CA LYS A 348 5.66 34.78 20.21
C LYS A 348 5.33 33.72 19.14
N ALA A 349 4.05 33.40 18.98
CA ALA A 349 3.57 32.38 18.06
C ALA A 349 3.54 32.89 16.61
N ASN A 350 3.70 31.97 15.66
CA ASN A 350 3.44 32.25 14.26
C ASN A 350 1.94 32.15 13.97
N ILE A 351 1.40 33.17 13.31
CA ILE A 351 -0.03 33.26 12.99
C ILE A 351 -0.25 33.36 11.48
N LEU A 352 -1.35 32.76 11.05
CA LEU A 352 -1.91 32.87 9.71
C LEU A 352 -3.27 33.57 9.87
N VAL A 353 -3.46 34.67 9.17
CA VAL A 353 -4.71 35.42 9.10
C VAL A 353 -5.27 35.23 7.70
N GLN A 354 -6.55 34.89 7.59
CA GLN A 354 -7.15 34.48 6.34
C GLN A 354 -8.53 35.11 6.17
N GLU A 355 -8.87 35.46 4.94
CA GLU A 355 -10.21 35.85 4.52
C GLU A 355 -11.24 34.79 4.96
N PHE A 356 -12.38 35.25 5.47
CA PHE A 356 -13.50 34.37 5.77
C PHE A 356 -14.44 34.26 4.56
N ILE A 357 -14.44 33.10 3.92
CA ILE A 357 -15.32 32.78 2.79
C ILE A 357 -16.73 32.49 3.33
N LYS A 358 -17.59 33.51 3.36
CA LYS A 358 -18.94 33.44 3.94
C LYS A 358 -19.86 32.54 3.15
N GLU A 359 -19.77 32.60 1.83
CA GLU A 359 -20.60 31.88 0.87
C GLU A 359 -20.42 30.36 1.00
N ALA A 360 -19.27 29.90 1.49
CA ALA A 360 -19.05 28.50 1.82
C ALA A 360 -20.03 27.99 2.91
N SER A 361 -20.66 28.88 3.69
CA SER A 361 -21.78 28.55 4.59
C SER A 361 -21.46 27.37 5.53
N GLY A 362 -20.26 27.36 6.12
CA GLY A 362 -19.79 26.28 7.00
C GLY A 362 -19.63 24.92 6.30
N THR A 363 -19.53 24.91 4.97
CA THR A 363 -19.29 23.73 4.15
C THR A 363 -17.84 23.70 3.70
N ASP A 364 -17.24 22.50 3.71
CA ASP A 364 -16.05 22.23 2.92
C ASP A 364 -16.18 20.91 2.13
N ILE A 365 -15.35 20.77 1.12
CA ILE A 365 -15.27 19.58 0.27
C ILE A 365 -13.91 18.91 0.46
N ARG A 366 -13.90 17.71 1.01
CA ARG A 366 -12.71 16.84 1.01
C ARG A 366 -12.66 16.04 -0.28
N CYS A 367 -11.60 16.22 -1.04
CA CYS A 367 -11.22 15.38 -2.17
C CYS A 367 -10.09 14.42 -1.74
N PHE A 368 -10.24 13.12 -1.97
CA PHE A 368 -9.16 12.15 -1.87
C PHE A 368 -8.50 11.99 -3.23
N VAL A 369 -7.28 12.47 -3.36
CA VAL A 369 -6.48 12.46 -4.58
C VAL A 369 -5.50 11.30 -4.54
N MET A 370 -5.48 10.51 -5.61
CA MET A 370 -4.51 9.46 -5.85
C MET A 370 -3.87 9.64 -7.23
N GLY A 371 -2.57 9.91 -7.25
CA GLY A 371 -1.82 10.32 -8.43
C GLY A 371 -2.47 11.54 -9.10
N ASN A 372 -2.94 11.35 -10.34
CA ASN A 372 -3.56 12.41 -11.14
C ASN A 372 -5.10 12.39 -11.12
N LYS A 373 -5.73 11.72 -10.15
CA LYS A 373 -7.19 11.56 -10.10
C LYS A 373 -7.75 11.78 -8.69
N VAL A 374 -8.93 12.40 -8.61
CA VAL A 374 -9.77 12.35 -7.41
C VAL A 374 -10.55 11.04 -7.42
N ILE A 375 -10.26 10.14 -6.47
CA ILE A 375 -10.88 8.81 -6.39
C ILE A 375 -12.14 8.79 -5.51
N ALA A 376 -12.20 9.68 -4.52
CA ALA A 376 -13.36 9.85 -3.64
C ALA A 376 -13.50 11.33 -3.22
N SER A 377 -14.72 11.74 -2.88
CA SER A 377 -14.99 13.07 -2.38
C SER A 377 -16.20 13.08 -1.46
N MET A 378 -16.16 13.91 -0.42
CA MET A 378 -17.28 14.14 0.48
C MET A 378 -17.44 15.64 0.75
N LYS A 379 -18.69 16.07 0.92
CA LYS A 379 -19.02 17.36 1.52
C LYS A 379 -19.06 17.17 3.03
N ARG A 380 -18.44 18.05 3.80
CA ARG A 380 -18.63 18.12 5.25
C ARG A 380 -19.35 19.43 5.59
N GLN A 381 -20.30 19.36 6.50
CA GLN A 381 -21.12 20.47 6.99
C GLN A 381 -20.86 20.64 8.48
N ALA A 382 -20.51 21.84 8.90
CA ALA A 382 -20.38 22.19 10.32
C ALA A 382 -21.74 22.12 11.04
N GLU A 383 -21.70 21.91 12.36
CA GLU A 383 -22.90 22.02 13.21
C GLU A 383 -23.39 23.48 13.28
N GLU A 384 -24.64 23.65 13.68
CA GLU A 384 -25.23 24.98 13.84
C GLU A 384 -24.42 25.81 14.86
N GLY A 385 -23.92 26.97 14.43
CA GLY A 385 -23.07 27.84 15.24
C GLY A 385 -21.56 27.58 15.18
N ASP A 386 -21.08 26.52 14.51
CA ASP A 386 -19.65 26.35 14.19
C ASP A 386 -19.41 26.60 12.69
N PHE A 387 -18.30 27.23 12.34
CA PHE A 387 -17.88 27.42 10.94
C PHE A 387 -16.92 26.32 10.47
N ARG A 388 -16.46 25.45 11.38
CA ARG A 388 -15.50 24.38 11.11
C ARG A 388 -16.23 23.06 10.91
N SER A 389 -16.08 22.48 9.74
CA SER A 389 -16.79 21.28 9.27
C SER A 389 -16.04 19.97 9.51
N ASN A 390 -15.03 19.94 10.40
CA ASN A 390 -14.28 18.73 10.68
C ASN A 390 -15.16 17.63 11.33
N LEU A 391 -15.13 16.40 10.80
CA LEU A 391 -15.89 15.25 11.31
C LEU A 391 -15.63 14.96 12.80
N HIS A 392 -14.38 15.11 13.28
CA HIS A 392 -14.03 14.90 14.69
C HIS A 392 -14.68 15.89 15.67
N ARG A 393 -15.41 16.89 15.16
CA ARG A 393 -16.14 17.91 15.95
C ARG A 393 -17.66 17.87 15.72
N GLY A 394 -18.22 16.73 15.34
CA GLY A 394 -19.67 16.57 15.17
C GLY A 394 -20.20 16.97 13.78
N GLY A 395 -19.35 17.48 12.89
CA GLY A 395 -19.74 17.80 11.52
C GLY A 395 -20.33 16.59 10.78
N LYS A 396 -21.36 16.81 9.96
CA LYS A 396 -22.01 15.78 9.15
C LYS A 396 -21.33 15.68 7.78
N ALA A 397 -21.19 14.48 7.23
CA ALA A 397 -20.64 14.30 5.89
C ALA A 397 -21.62 13.65 4.91
N PHE A 398 -21.54 14.08 3.65
CA PHE A 398 -22.46 13.72 2.58
C PHE A 398 -21.70 13.42 1.30
N LYS A 399 -22.23 12.51 0.47
CA LYS A 399 -21.72 12.30 -0.89
C LYS A 399 -21.85 13.59 -1.69
N ILE A 400 -20.84 13.92 -2.49
CA ILE A 400 -20.86 15.06 -3.39
C ILE A 400 -20.27 14.70 -4.75
N ARG A 401 -20.85 15.26 -5.81
CA ARG A 401 -20.28 15.24 -7.15
C ARG A 401 -19.50 16.54 -7.37
N LEU A 402 -18.20 16.39 -7.63
CA LEU A 402 -17.32 17.52 -7.95
C LEU A 402 -17.59 18.08 -9.34
N THR A 403 -17.46 19.40 -9.48
CA THR A 403 -17.35 20.07 -10.78
C THR A 403 -16.01 19.71 -11.47
N LYS A 404 -15.90 20.03 -12.76
CA LYS A 404 -14.63 19.83 -13.50
C LYS A 404 -13.50 20.67 -12.88
N GLU A 405 -13.82 21.89 -12.48
CA GLU A 405 -12.87 22.84 -11.90
C GLU A 405 -12.40 22.40 -10.52
N GLU A 406 -13.31 22.00 -9.62
CA GLU A 406 -12.95 21.47 -8.29
C GLU A 406 -12.01 20.28 -8.39
N ARG A 407 -12.30 19.34 -9.30
CA ARG A 407 -11.47 18.17 -9.54
C ARG A 407 -10.08 18.56 -10.05
N ALA A 408 -10.02 19.47 -11.02
CA ALA A 408 -8.76 19.95 -11.59
C ALA A 408 -7.91 20.67 -10.52
N THR A 409 -8.54 21.53 -9.71
CA THR A 409 -7.89 22.25 -8.61
C THR A 409 -7.35 21.28 -7.56
N ALA A 410 -8.12 20.28 -7.15
CA ALA A 410 -7.65 19.26 -6.20
C ALA A 410 -6.44 18.48 -6.71
N VAL A 411 -6.48 18.00 -7.96
CA VAL A 411 -5.36 17.26 -8.57
C VAL A 411 -4.14 18.17 -8.72
N LYS A 412 -4.31 19.41 -9.17
CA LYS A 412 -3.22 20.38 -9.33
C LYS A 412 -2.56 20.69 -7.98
N ALA A 413 -3.34 20.85 -6.91
CA ALA A 413 -2.85 21.08 -5.56
C ALA A 413 -2.00 19.91 -5.04
N ALA A 414 -2.50 18.68 -5.12
CA ALA A 414 -1.73 17.50 -4.71
C ALA A 414 -0.41 17.35 -5.48
N ARG A 415 -0.46 17.59 -6.81
CA ARG A 415 0.71 17.51 -7.69
C ARG A 415 1.78 18.54 -7.36
N VAL A 416 1.39 19.80 -7.13
CA VAL A 416 2.32 20.89 -6.75
C VAL A 416 3.03 20.57 -5.43
N MET A 417 2.33 19.92 -4.50
CA MET A 417 2.88 19.48 -3.22
C MET A 417 3.74 18.21 -3.33
N GLY A 418 3.83 17.59 -4.52
CA GLY A 418 4.54 16.32 -4.73
C GLY A 418 3.87 15.11 -4.07
N LEU A 419 2.59 15.19 -3.71
CA LEU A 419 1.86 14.12 -3.04
C LEU A 419 1.16 13.22 -4.06
N SER A 420 1.47 11.93 -4.00
CA SER A 420 0.76 10.89 -4.77
C SER A 420 -0.52 10.43 -4.05
N MET A 421 -0.58 10.52 -2.73
CA MET A 421 -1.79 10.30 -1.94
C MET A 421 -2.07 11.55 -1.11
N ALA A 422 -3.18 12.23 -1.34
CA ALA A 422 -3.49 13.46 -0.61
C ALA A 422 -4.98 13.59 -0.30
N GLY A 423 -5.28 14.17 0.86
CA GLY A 423 -6.55 14.85 1.04
C GLY A 423 -6.39 16.29 0.58
N VAL A 424 -7.31 16.82 -0.23
CA VAL A 424 -7.39 18.26 -0.57
C VAL A 424 -8.74 18.81 -0.13
N ASP A 425 -8.72 19.85 0.71
CA ASP A 425 -9.94 20.48 1.24
C ASP A 425 -10.18 21.75 0.46
N LEU A 426 -11.40 21.88 -0.05
CA LEU A 426 -11.83 22.98 -0.87
C LEU A 426 -13.00 23.71 -0.21
N LEU A 427 -13.03 25.03 -0.38
CA LEU A 427 -14.21 25.86 -0.19
C LEU A 427 -14.74 26.26 -1.56
N ARG A 428 -16.06 26.32 -1.70
CA ARG A 428 -16.70 26.98 -2.85
C ARG A 428 -16.76 28.47 -2.54
N SER A 429 -16.19 29.29 -3.40
CA SER A 429 -16.40 30.74 -3.42
C SER A 429 -17.04 31.16 -4.74
N ASP A 430 -17.50 32.40 -4.79
CA ASP A 430 -18.15 32.97 -5.98
C ASP A 430 -17.20 33.07 -7.19
N ASP A 431 -15.90 33.11 -6.95
CA ASP A 431 -14.83 33.17 -7.95
C ASP A 431 -14.10 31.83 -8.17
N GLY A 432 -14.69 30.71 -7.72
CA GLY A 432 -14.21 29.35 -7.99
C GLY A 432 -13.81 28.54 -6.74
N PRO A 433 -13.17 27.38 -6.89
CA PRO A 433 -12.76 26.56 -5.75
C PRO A 433 -11.48 27.11 -5.08
N LYS A 434 -11.52 27.29 -3.77
CA LYS A 434 -10.38 27.73 -2.95
C LYS A 434 -9.81 26.57 -2.14
N VAL A 435 -8.52 26.30 -2.27
CA VAL A 435 -7.82 25.29 -1.46
C VAL A 435 -7.62 25.81 -0.05
N LEU A 436 -8.12 25.07 0.93
CA LEU A 436 -7.99 25.38 2.36
C LEU A 436 -6.78 24.66 2.97
N GLU A 437 -6.62 23.38 2.68
CA GLU A 437 -5.50 22.56 3.15
C GLU A 437 -5.25 21.33 2.26
N VAL A 438 -3.99 20.91 2.20
CA VAL A 438 -3.55 19.68 1.53
C VAL A 438 -2.87 18.77 2.56
N ASN A 439 -3.46 17.61 2.82
CA ASN A 439 -3.01 16.65 3.83
C ASN A 439 -2.29 15.46 3.19
N SER A 440 -1.07 15.19 3.66
CA SER A 440 -0.23 14.08 3.17
C SER A 440 -0.58 12.70 3.73
N SER A 441 -1.41 12.62 4.76
CA SER A 441 -1.86 11.38 5.40
C SER A 441 -3.36 11.46 5.75
N PRO A 442 -4.24 11.56 4.73
CA PRO A 442 -5.69 11.69 4.92
C PRO A 442 -6.28 10.44 5.61
N GLY A 443 -7.23 10.62 6.52
CA GLY A 443 -7.98 9.51 7.13
C GLY A 443 -8.92 8.84 6.10
N LEU A 444 -9.13 7.52 6.27
CA LEU A 444 -9.98 6.72 5.37
C LEU A 444 -11.41 6.56 5.88
N GLU A 445 -11.60 6.39 7.19
CA GLU A 445 -12.88 6.03 7.82
C GLU A 445 -14.06 6.89 7.36
N GLY A 446 -13.98 8.21 7.57
CA GLY A 446 -15.08 9.12 7.25
C GLY A 446 -15.39 9.23 5.76
N ILE A 447 -14.41 8.99 4.88
CA ILE A 447 -14.63 9.10 3.43
C ILE A 447 -15.06 7.77 2.82
N GLU A 448 -14.58 6.63 3.33
CA GLU A 448 -15.07 5.30 2.94
C GLU A 448 -16.53 5.12 3.38
N SER A 449 -16.89 5.50 4.62
CA SER A 449 -18.26 5.40 5.12
C SER A 449 -19.25 6.26 4.34
N VAL A 450 -18.83 7.43 3.88
CA VAL A 450 -19.69 8.33 3.12
C VAL A 450 -19.77 7.91 1.66
N THR A 451 -18.70 7.38 1.06
CA THR A 451 -18.66 7.12 -0.39
C THR A 451 -18.95 5.68 -0.79
N ASP A 452 -18.94 4.74 0.16
CA ASP A 452 -19.01 3.28 -0.04
C ASP A 452 -17.92 2.76 -0.99
N LYS A 453 -16.78 3.46 -1.06
CA LYS A 453 -15.64 3.09 -1.89
C LYS A 453 -14.56 2.46 -1.04
N ASP A 454 -13.98 1.38 -1.53
CA ASP A 454 -12.78 0.78 -0.96
C ASP A 454 -11.54 1.58 -1.39
N ILE A 455 -11.25 2.66 -0.64
CA ILE A 455 -10.13 3.56 -0.91
C ILE A 455 -8.81 2.87 -0.57
N ALA A 456 -8.77 2.05 0.49
CA ALA A 456 -7.57 1.29 0.84
C ALA A 456 -7.13 0.37 -0.31
N SER A 457 -8.04 -0.39 -0.93
CA SER A 457 -7.72 -1.22 -2.10
C SER A 457 -7.22 -0.40 -3.29
N LEU A 458 -7.81 0.77 -3.55
CA LEU A 458 -7.34 1.68 -4.61
C LEU A 458 -5.93 2.22 -4.35
N VAL A 459 -5.56 2.45 -3.08
CA VAL A 459 -4.20 2.83 -2.69
C VAL A 459 -3.23 1.68 -3.00
N ILE A 460 -3.58 0.44 -2.67
CA ILE A 460 -2.73 -0.73 -2.96
C ILE A 460 -2.58 -0.95 -4.48
N GLU A 461 -3.65 -0.81 -5.27
CA GLU A 461 -3.58 -0.90 -6.73
C GLU A 461 -2.70 0.17 -7.37
N TYR A 462 -2.66 1.36 -6.76
CA TYR A 462 -1.73 2.38 -7.18
C TYR A 462 -0.29 1.96 -6.88
N ILE A 463 -0.04 1.39 -5.69
CA ILE A 463 1.28 0.90 -5.30
C ILE A 463 1.76 -0.19 -6.27
N GLU A 464 0.95 -1.18 -6.61
CA GLU A 464 1.29 -2.25 -7.57
C GLU A 464 1.79 -1.70 -8.92
N LYS A 465 1.21 -0.57 -9.37
CA LYS A 465 1.54 0.06 -10.66
C LYS A 465 2.80 0.93 -10.60
N HIS A 466 3.16 1.46 -9.43
CA HIS A 466 4.21 2.50 -9.31
C HIS A 466 5.44 2.03 -8.53
N ALA A 467 5.27 1.14 -7.55
CA ALA A 467 6.37 0.53 -6.84
C ALA A 467 7.28 -0.21 -7.83
N ARG A 468 8.58 0.00 -7.67
CA ARG A 468 9.61 -0.76 -8.36
C ARG A 468 10.24 -1.66 -7.31
N ALA A 469 10.67 -2.85 -7.70
CA ALA A 469 11.49 -3.69 -6.82
C ALA A 469 12.68 -2.83 -6.32
N PRO A 470 13.00 -2.88 -5.02
CA PRO A 470 14.11 -2.12 -4.47
C PRO A 470 15.38 -2.50 -5.22
N LYS A 471 16.18 -1.51 -5.59
CA LYS A 471 17.50 -1.80 -6.16
C LYS A 471 18.30 -2.48 -5.06
N ILE A 472 18.62 -3.77 -5.23
CA ILE A 472 19.58 -4.46 -4.37
C ILE A 472 20.82 -3.57 -4.32
N PHE A 473 21.19 -3.13 -3.12
CA PHE A 473 22.38 -2.30 -2.93
C PHE A 473 23.59 -3.15 -3.32
N LYS A 474 24.05 -3.02 -4.57
CA LYS A 474 25.31 -3.60 -4.99
C LYS A 474 26.39 -2.72 -4.36
N PRO A 475 27.25 -3.25 -3.47
CA PRO A 475 28.39 -2.48 -3.01
C PRO A 475 29.16 -2.04 -4.26
N ARG A 476 29.38 -0.73 -4.41
CA ARG A 476 30.36 -0.26 -5.39
C ARG A 476 31.68 -0.90 -4.96
N ARG A 477 32.24 -1.77 -5.81
CA ARG A 477 33.66 -2.14 -5.66
C ARG A 477 34.43 -0.83 -5.76
N LEU A 478 35.12 -0.48 -4.67
CA LEU A 478 36.07 0.63 -4.64
C LEU A 478 37.21 0.35 -5.62
#